data_AF-A0A9P7N1V1-F1
#
_entry.id   AF-A0A9P7N1V1-F1
#
_cell.length_a   1.000
_cell.length_b   1.000
_cell.length_c   1.000
_cell.angle_alpha   90.00
_cell.angle_beta   90.00
_cell.angle_gamma   90.00
#
_symmetry.space_group_name_H-M   'P 1'
#
loop_
_entity.id
_entity.type
_entity.pdbx_description
1 polymer ?
#
loop_
_entity_poly.entity_id
_entity_poly.type
_entity_poly.pdbx_seq_one_letter_code
_entity_poly.pdbx_strand_id
1 'polypeptide(L)'
;QFLATAISLAEHLTAHHSIEEVPIFPLLATRMPEFDPDPQRGRLVRQHAVIHEGLVRFEDCVRRCHGGELELEMGILRQKMDPGGGVLWEHLDEEVRLLLLGGKRMRAVWSKQEMMVLPI
;
A
#
# COMPACT_ATOMS: atom_id res chain seq x y z
N GLN A 1 10.39 2.82 22.06
CA GLN A 1 10.97 2.62 20.71
C GLN A 1 9.96 1.98 19.75
N PHE A 2 9.38 0.82 20.09
CA PHE A 2 8.41 0.11 19.25
C PHE A 2 7.25 0.97 18.71
N LEU A 3 6.55 1.71 19.58
CA LEU A 3 5.38 2.52 19.18
C LEU A 3 5.73 3.62 18.17
N ALA A 4 6.88 4.28 18.31
CA ALA A 4 7.33 5.28 17.36
C ALA A 4 7.65 4.67 15.98
N THR A 5 8.25 3.49 15.95
CA THR A 5 8.50 2.74 14.71
C THR A 5 7.19 2.32 14.04
N ALA A 6 6.21 1.87 14.83
CA ALA A 6 4.89 1.49 14.33
C ALA A 6 4.13 2.68 13.70
N ILE A 7 4.17 3.86 14.35
CA ILE A 7 3.60 5.09 13.76
C ILE A 7 4.30 5.45 12.45
N SER A 8 5.64 5.44 12.44
CA SER A 8 6.42 5.75 11.24
C SER A 8 6.14 4.77 10.08
N LEU A 9 5.91 3.48 10.36
CA LEU A 9 5.52 2.51 9.35
C LEU A 9 4.16 2.87 8.72
N ALA A 10 3.16 3.22 9.54
CA ALA A 10 1.83 3.56 9.04
C ALA A 10 1.85 4.83 8.18
N GLU A 11 2.61 5.85 8.62
CA GLU A 11 2.79 7.09 7.89
C GLU A 11 3.50 6.87 6.55
N HIS A 12 4.59 6.08 6.53
CA HIS A 12 5.32 5.79 5.31
C HIS A 12 4.51 4.96 4.31
N LEU A 13 3.81 3.91 4.75
CA LEU A 13 2.95 3.13 3.86
C LEU A 13 1.82 3.98 3.28
N THR A 14 1.24 4.86 4.10
CA THR A 14 0.19 5.78 3.63
C THR A 14 0.72 6.73 2.56
N ALA A 15 1.90 7.33 2.78
CA ALA A 15 2.54 8.21 1.82
C ALA A 15 2.92 7.48 0.52
N HIS A 16 3.44 6.25 0.65
CA HIS A 16 3.81 5.40 -0.49
C HIS A 16 2.61 5.13 -1.41
N HIS A 17 1.51 4.60 -0.88
CA HIS A 17 0.31 4.36 -1.69
C HIS A 17 -0.27 5.65 -2.26
N SER A 18 -0.20 6.77 -1.52
CA SER A 18 -0.67 8.06 -2.05
C SER A 18 0.12 8.52 -3.28
N ILE A 19 1.43 8.24 -3.33
CA ILE A 19 2.27 8.50 -4.50
C ILE A 19 1.93 7.52 -5.63
N GLU A 20 1.55 6.29 -5.32
CA GLU A 20 1.16 5.33 -6.35
C GLU A 20 -0.21 5.67 -6.96
N GLU A 21 -1.22 5.92 -6.13
CA GLU A 21 -2.59 6.15 -6.59
C GLU A 21 -2.76 7.48 -7.34
N VAL A 22 -2.05 8.54 -6.95
CA VAL A 22 -2.29 9.88 -7.50
C VAL A 22 -1.55 10.11 -8.83
N PRO A 23 -0.20 10.09 -8.87
CA PRO A 23 0.52 10.26 -10.14
C PRO A 23 0.81 8.98 -10.93
N ILE A 24 0.98 7.80 -10.31
CA ILE A 24 1.53 6.62 -11.02
C ILE A 24 0.44 5.75 -11.66
N PHE A 25 -0.57 5.36 -10.89
CA PHE A 25 -1.62 4.43 -11.33
C PHE A 25 -2.43 4.97 -12.50
N PRO A 26 -2.84 6.26 -12.56
CA PRO A 26 -3.54 6.79 -13.73
C PRO A 26 -2.70 6.72 -15.01
N LEU A 27 -1.38 6.88 -14.92
CA LEU A 27 -0.48 6.74 -16.07
C LEU A 27 -0.38 5.29 -16.52
N LEU A 28 -0.23 4.35 -15.59
CA LEU A 28 -0.18 2.92 -15.90
C LEU A 28 -1.52 2.40 -16.44
N ALA A 29 -2.63 2.90 -15.91
CA ALA A 29 -3.99 2.54 -16.31
C ALA A 29 -4.28 2.80 -17.80
N THR A 30 -3.54 3.73 -18.43
CA THR A 30 -3.68 4.01 -19.87
C THR A 30 -3.49 2.78 -20.76
N ARG A 31 -2.66 1.83 -20.32
CA ARG A 31 -2.37 0.59 -21.06
C ARG A 31 -2.55 -0.68 -20.22
N MET A 32 -2.74 -0.54 -18.91
CA MET A 32 -2.83 -1.65 -17.97
C MET A 32 -4.04 -1.47 -17.05
N PRO A 33 -5.20 -2.04 -17.38
CA PRO A 33 -6.45 -1.81 -16.63
C PRO A 33 -6.41 -2.31 -15.17
N GLU A 34 -5.43 -3.13 -14.78
CA GLU A 34 -5.23 -3.53 -13.38
C GLU A 34 -4.98 -2.34 -12.43
N PHE A 35 -4.48 -1.21 -12.96
CA PHE A 35 -4.16 0.02 -12.23
C PHE A 35 -5.27 1.09 -12.31
N ASP A 36 -6.45 0.74 -12.81
CA ASP A 36 -7.57 1.68 -12.93
C ASP A 36 -7.86 2.34 -11.57
N PRO A 37 -7.96 3.68 -11.48
CA PRO A 37 -8.22 4.40 -10.23
C PRO A 37 -9.60 4.07 -9.62
N ASP A 38 -10.52 3.47 -10.39
CA ASP A 38 -11.77 2.93 -9.86
C ASP A 38 -11.50 1.60 -9.12
N PRO A 39 -11.71 1.52 -7.79
CA PRO A 39 -11.48 0.30 -7.02
C PRO A 39 -12.31 -0.89 -7.51
N GLN A 40 -13.39 -0.67 -8.27
CA GLN A 40 -14.15 -1.77 -8.88
C GLN A 40 -13.36 -2.45 -10.01
N ARG A 41 -12.54 -1.68 -10.74
CA ARG A 41 -11.83 -2.10 -11.95
C ARG A 41 -10.35 -2.37 -11.68
N GLY A 42 -9.70 -1.51 -10.88
CA GLY A 42 -8.31 -1.64 -10.48
C GLY A 42 -8.17 -2.59 -9.31
N ARG A 43 -7.42 -3.68 -9.49
CA ARG A 43 -7.21 -4.65 -8.42
C ARG A 43 -6.29 -4.10 -7.33
N LEU A 44 -5.26 -3.34 -7.72
CA LEU A 44 -4.29 -2.77 -6.78
C LEU A 44 -4.92 -1.66 -5.93
N VAL A 45 -5.70 -0.76 -6.53
CA VAL A 45 -6.44 0.29 -5.80
C VAL A 45 -7.41 -0.31 -4.77
N ARG A 46 -8.07 -1.41 -5.12
CA ARG A 46 -8.93 -2.14 -4.18
C ARG A 46 -8.14 -2.68 -2.98
N GLN A 47 -6.93 -3.16 -3.20
CA GLN A 47 -6.05 -3.63 -2.13
C GLN A 47 -5.56 -2.46 -1.27
N HIS A 48 -5.14 -1.34 -1.87
CA HIS A 48 -4.78 -0.12 -1.15
C HIS A 48 -5.91 0.33 -0.23
N ALA A 49 -7.17 0.35 -0.69
CA ALA A 49 -8.31 0.70 0.14
C ALA A 49 -8.44 -0.16 1.41
N VAL A 50 -8.29 -1.50 1.28
CA VAL A 50 -8.34 -2.43 2.42
C VAL A 50 -7.15 -2.22 3.36
N ILE A 51 -5.97 -1.97 2.80
CA ILE A 51 -4.75 -1.71 3.58
C ILE A 51 -4.87 -0.39 4.35
N HIS A 52 -5.35 0.68 3.72
CA HIS A 52 -5.58 1.97 4.38
C HIS A 52 -6.60 1.85 5.52
N GLU A 53 -7.68 1.09 5.35
CA GLU A 53 -8.63 0.83 6.42
C GLU A 53 -7.96 0.12 7.62
N GLY A 54 -7.06 -0.82 7.36
CA GLY A 54 -6.24 -1.48 8.39
C GLY A 54 -5.23 -0.54 9.05
N LEU A 55 -4.52 0.27 8.26
CA LEU A 55 -3.52 1.23 8.73
C LEU A 55 -4.12 2.31 9.61
N VAL A 56 -5.30 2.85 9.26
CA VAL A 56 -6.00 3.84 10.09
C VAL A 56 -6.29 3.28 11.48
N ARG A 57 -6.78 2.04 11.56
CA ARG A 57 -7.08 1.38 12.85
C ARG A 57 -5.82 1.08 13.66
N PHE A 58 -4.75 0.67 12.97
CA PHE A 58 -3.46 0.39 13.59
C PHE A 58 -2.81 1.66 14.12
N GLU A 59 -2.75 2.71 13.32
CA GLU A 59 -2.17 4.00 13.67
C GLU A 59 -2.90 4.65 14.86
N ASP A 60 -4.23 4.65 14.87
CA ASP A 60 -5.03 5.12 16.01
C ASP A 60 -4.67 4.36 17.30
N CYS A 61 -4.63 3.03 17.24
CA CYS A 61 -4.30 2.19 18.39
C CYS A 61 -2.90 2.49 18.93
N VAL A 62 -1.91 2.59 18.04
CA VAL A 62 -0.51 2.85 18.43
C VAL A 62 -0.33 4.28 18.96
N ARG A 63 -0.99 5.28 18.37
CA ARG A 63 -0.94 6.67 18.86
C ARG A 63 -1.56 6.79 20.26
N ARG A 64 -2.69 6.13 20.51
CA ARG A 64 -3.32 6.11 21.83
C ARG A 64 -2.48 5.37 22.88
N CYS A 65 -1.80 4.28 22.49
CA CYS A 65 -0.80 3.64 23.35
C CYS A 65 0.39 4.57 23.64
N HIS A 66 0.86 5.31 22.62
CA HIS A 66 1.97 6.25 22.77
C HIS A 66 1.61 7.45 23.66
N GLY A 67 0.35 7.89 23.64
CA GLY A 67 -0.19 8.94 24.50
C GLY A 67 -0.53 8.51 25.92
N GLY A 68 -0.45 7.21 26.25
CA GLY A 68 -0.79 6.67 27.56
C GLY A 68 -2.30 6.49 27.81
N GLU A 69 -3.14 6.56 26.77
CA GLU A 69 -4.58 6.34 26.87
C GLU A 69 -4.97 4.85 26.89
N LEU A 70 -4.08 4.00 26.36
CA LEU A 70 -4.25 2.55 26.28
C LEU A 70 -2.95 1.88 26.72
N GLU A 71 -3.09 0.77 27.44
CA GLU A 71 -1.98 -0.15 27.67
C GLU A 71 -1.66 -0.93 26.39
N LEU A 72 -0.37 -1.10 26.10
CA LEU A 72 0.07 -1.82 24.91
C LEU A 72 -0.15 -3.32 25.10
N GLU A 73 -1.19 -3.86 24.46
CA GLU A 73 -1.42 -5.29 24.37
C GLU A 73 -1.16 -5.80 22.95
N MET A 74 -0.15 -6.66 22.80
CA MET A 74 0.24 -7.21 21.49
C MET A 74 -0.87 -8.04 20.83
N GLY A 75 -1.76 -8.64 21.62
CA GLY A 75 -2.94 -9.36 21.12
C GLY A 75 -3.94 -8.44 20.44
N ILE A 76 -4.25 -7.29 21.07
CA ILE A 76 -5.13 -6.26 20.50
C ILE A 76 -4.48 -5.66 19.24
N LEU A 77 -3.19 -5.35 19.30
CA LEU A 77 -2.47 -4.80 18.15
C LEU A 77 -2.51 -5.75 16.95
N ARG A 78 -2.27 -7.05 17.17
CA ARG A 78 -2.38 -8.08 16.14
C ARG A 78 -3.81 -8.16 15.58
N GLN A 79 -4.83 -8.14 16.43
CA GLN A 79 -6.23 -8.18 15.99
C GLN A 79 -6.60 -6.97 15.10
N LYS A 80 -6.02 -5.79 15.38
CA LYS A 80 -6.20 -4.59 14.55
C LYS A 80 -5.51 -4.70 13.19
N MET A 81 -4.39 -5.43 13.12
CA MET A 81 -3.64 -5.66 11.88
C MET A 81 -4.14 -6.85 11.06
N ASP A 82 -4.76 -7.87 11.68
CA ASP A 82 -5.08 -9.15 11.04
C ASP A 82 -5.91 -9.03 9.73
N PRO A 83 -6.93 -8.16 9.63
CA PRO A 83 -7.69 -8.00 8.39
C PRO A 83 -6.88 -7.39 7.24
N GLY A 84 -5.92 -6.52 7.55
CA GLY A 84 -5.10 -5.82 6.56
C GLY A 84 -3.74 -6.47 6.30
N GLY A 85 -3.22 -7.26 7.24
CA GLY A 85 -1.87 -7.83 7.18
C GLY A 85 -1.71 -8.88 6.10
N GLY A 86 -2.69 -9.78 5.93
CA GLY A 86 -2.68 -10.75 4.83
C GLY A 86 -2.77 -10.08 3.46
N VAL A 87 -3.63 -9.06 3.35
CA VAL A 87 -3.81 -8.27 2.12
C VAL A 87 -2.56 -7.45 1.81
N LEU A 88 -1.87 -6.90 2.81
CA LEU A 88 -0.60 -6.18 2.65
C LEU A 88 0.49 -7.09 2.08
N TRP A 89 0.61 -8.33 2.57
CA TRP A 89 1.60 -9.27 2.03
C TRP A 89 1.27 -9.69 0.60
N GLU A 90 0.01 -10.01 0.31
CA GLU A 90 -0.43 -10.32 -1.06
C GLU A 90 -0.20 -9.13 -2.01
N HIS A 91 -0.50 -7.93 -1.54
CA HIS A 91 -0.32 -6.70 -2.28
C HIS A 91 1.15 -6.42 -2.61
N LEU A 92 2.05 -6.48 -1.62
CA LEU A 92 3.49 -6.31 -1.83
C LEU A 92 4.06 -7.36 -2.81
N ASP A 93 3.61 -8.62 -2.73
CA ASP A 93 4.02 -9.67 -3.68
C ASP A 93 3.54 -9.37 -5.11
N GLU A 94 2.38 -8.75 -5.25
CA GLU A 94 1.79 -8.44 -6.54
C GLU A 94 2.34 -7.18 -7.17
N GLU A 95 2.64 -6.16 -6.39
CA GLU A 95 3.43 -5.02 -6.83
C GLU A 95 4.83 -5.47 -7.27
N VAL A 96 5.46 -6.36 -6.52
CA VAL A 96 6.71 -6.99 -6.93
C VAL A 96 6.56 -7.74 -8.27
N ARG A 97 5.45 -8.45 -8.47
CA ARG A 97 5.20 -9.21 -9.70
C ARG A 97 4.83 -8.32 -10.90
N LEU A 98 4.07 -7.25 -10.67
CA LEU A 98 3.47 -6.38 -11.69
C LEU A 98 4.34 -5.13 -11.98
N LEU A 99 4.89 -4.50 -10.94
CA LEU A 99 5.62 -3.23 -10.98
C LEU A 99 7.15 -3.40 -10.85
N LEU A 100 7.66 -4.10 -9.83
CA LEU A 100 9.08 -3.95 -9.41
C LEU A 100 10.07 -5.03 -9.90
N LEU A 101 9.72 -6.32 -9.96
CA LEU A 101 10.69 -7.41 -10.22
C LEU A 101 10.27 -8.37 -11.33
N GLY A 102 8.98 -8.57 -11.56
CA GLY A 102 8.53 -9.47 -12.63
C GLY A 102 8.80 -8.89 -14.02
N GLY A 103 8.48 -7.61 -14.21
CA GLY A 103 8.68 -6.80 -15.41
C GLY A 103 8.18 -7.41 -16.74
N LYS A 104 7.65 -8.64 -16.78
CA LYS A 104 7.21 -9.30 -18.00
C LYS A 104 5.99 -8.58 -18.58
N ARG A 105 5.07 -8.14 -17.71
CA ARG A 105 3.89 -7.38 -18.13
C ARG A 105 4.25 -5.94 -18.48
N MET A 106 5.06 -5.29 -17.65
CA MET A 106 5.56 -3.93 -17.94
C MET A 106 6.36 -3.88 -19.24
N ARG A 107 7.30 -4.81 -19.47
CA ARG A 107 8.09 -4.93 -20.72
C ARG A 107 7.26 -5.33 -21.95
N ALA A 108 6.08 -5.93 -21.75
CA ALA A 108 5.16 -6.23 -22.86
C ALA A 108 4.35 -5.00 -23.30
N VAL A 109 4.20 -4.01 -22.42
CA VAL A 109 3.32 -2.85 -22.63
C VAL A 109 4.09 -1.54 -22.80
N TRP A 110 5.28 -1.46 -22.22
CA TRP A 110 6.12 -0.27 -22.18
C TRP A 110 7.55 -0.60 -22.59
N SER A 111 8.12 0.25 -23.45
CA SER A 111 9.54 0.23 -23.75
C SER A 111 10.36 0.79 -22.57
N LYS A 112 11.65 0.45 -22.54
CA LYS A 112 12.58 0.99 -21.53
C LYS A 112 12.62 2.52 -21.57
N GLN A 113 12.57 3.12 -22.76
CA GLN A 113 12.62 4.58 -22.91
C GLN A 113 11.36 5.25 -22.37
N GLU A 114 10.18 4.67 -22.61
CA GLU A 114 8.92 5.18 -22.03
C GLU A 114 8.92 5.09 -20.50
N MET A 115 9.41 3.99 -19.93
CA MET A 115 9.52 3.85 -18.47
C MET A 115 10.49 4.85 -17.84
N MET A 116 11.58 5.18 -18.52
CA MET A 116 12.60 6.12 -18.04
C MET A 116 12.14 7.59 -18.02
N VAL A 117 11.06 7.91 -18.73
CA VAL A 117 10.48 9.27 -18.76
C VAL A 117 9.22 9.39 -17.90
N LEU A 118 8.76 8.30 -17.28
CA LEU A 118 7.68 8.37 -16.31
C LEU A 118 8.13 9.17 -15.07
N PRO A 119 7.28 10.05 -14.52
CA PRO A 119 7.57 10.79 -13.30
C PRO A 119 7.33 9.90 -12.07
N ILE A 120 8.23 8.93 -11.86
CA ILE A 120 8.25 7.97 -10.75
C ILE A 120 9.47 8.17 -9.86
#